data_AF-A0A7W1W6S3-F1
#
_entry.id   AF-A0A7W1W6S3-F1
#
_cell.length_a   1.000
_cell.length_b   1.000
_cell.length_c   1.000
_cell.angle_alpha   90.00
_cell.angle_beta   90.00
_cell.angle_gamma   90.00
#
_symmetry.space_group_name_H-M   'P 1'
#
loop_
_entity.id
_entity.type
_entity.pdbx_description
1 polymer ?
#
loop_
_entity_poly.entity_id
_entity_poly.type
_entity_poly.pdbx_seq_one_letter_code
_entity_poly.pdbx_strand_id
1 'polypeptide(L)'
;MNNKTLTPAIILAVIALLCNSIIATQVRYGKYAFRDEFNKASNAPIDSSKWTAEIGGGGWGNEELQYYTNDIENAYHDGAGLLVIKTIKKDLPLSFNCWYSQCHYTSARLITKQKFDRKYGRFEARIKIPRGQGIWSAFWMLGDNIDAVGWANCGEIDAMENIGREPSTVHGTIHGPGYSGANSIGAPFSLPNNQKFADDFHVYAAEWTENKINFYVDANLYKTITPQDL
;
A
#
# COMPACT_ATOMS: atom_id res chain seq x y z
N MET A 1 30.51 -80.30 0.44
CA MET A 1 30.66 -78.97 -0.19
C MET A 1 29.28 -78.31 -0.17
N ASN A 2 28.96 -77.59 0.91
CA ASN A 2 27.65 -76.94 1.08
C ASN A 2 27.85 -75.43 0.99
N ASN A 3 27.53 -74.86 -0.17
CA ASN A 3 27.52 -73.42 -0.38
C ASN A 3 26.29 -72.82 0.32
N LYS A 4 26.51 -72.13 1.44
CA LYS A 4 25.51 -71.24 2.04
C LYS A 4 25.70 -69.84 1.44
N THR A 5 24.78 -69.42 0.59
CA THR A 5 24.65 -68.04 0.11
C THR A 5 24.14 -67.15 1.24
N LEU A 6 24.89 -66.08 1.55
CA LEU A 6 24.47 -65.00 2.44
C LEU A 6 23.73 -63.94 1.63
N THR A 7 22.49 -63.65 1.99
CA THR A 7 21.72 -62.49 1.51
C THR A 7 22.09 -61.25 2.34
N PRO A 8 22.41 -60.10 1.74
CA PRO A 8 22.63 -58.88 2.51
C PRO A 8 21.28 -58.29 2.93
N ALA A 9 21.10 -58.09 4.24
CA ALA A 9 19.99 -57.31 4.77
C ALA A 9 20.29 -55.81 4.56
N ILE A 10 19.52 -55.15 3.71
CA ILE A 10 19.52 -53.70 3.57
C ILE A 10 18.77 -53.12 4.78
N ILE A 11 19.51 -52.56 5.74
CA ILE A 11 18.92 -51.75 6.81
C ILE A 11 18.62 -50.38 6.21
N LEU A 12 17.33 -50.13 5.93
CA LEU A 12 16.85 -48.81 5.55
C LEU A 12 16.81 -47.93 6.80
N ALA A 13 17.81 -47.09 7.01
CA ALA A 13 17.79 -46.07 8.04
C ALA A 13 16.81 -44.96 7.63
N VAL A 14 15.60 -44.98 8.18
CA VAL A 14 14.64 -43.87 8.05
C VAL A 14 15.15 -42.74 8.94
N ILE A 15 15.88 -41.80 8.35
CA ILE A 15 16.18 -40.51 8.97
C ILE A 15 14.88 -39.71 8.95
N ALA A 16 14.15 -39.72 10.07
CA ALA A 16 13.05 -38.80 10.29
C ALA A 16 13.63 -37.39 10.39
N LEU A 17 13.61 -36.64 9.28
CA LEU A 17 13.78 -35.20 9.31
C LEU A 17 12.63 -34.62 10.14
N LEU A 18 12.90 -34.30 11.41
CA LEU A 18 12.06 -33.42 12.20
C LEU A 18 12.13 -32.04 11.56
N CYS A 19 11.22 -31.80 10.61
CA CYS A 19 10.96 -30.48 10.08
C CYS A 19 10.33 -29.66 11.20
N ASN A 20 11.14 -28.92 11.96
CA ASN A 20 10.67 -27.87 12.84
C ASN A 20 10.01 -26.81 11.95
N SER A 21 8.72 -27.00 11.73
CA SER A 21 7.87 -25.99 11.11
C SER A 21 7.87 -24.81 12.07
N ILE A 22 8.61 -23.75 11.72
CA ILE A 22 8.44 -22.45 12.35
C ILE A 22 7.02 -22.04 12.01
N ILE A 23 6.08 -22.28 12.92
CA ILE A 23 4.74 -21.74 12.82
C ILE A 23 4.93 -20.23 13.02
N ALA A 24 5.04 -19.50 11.91
CA ALA A 24 4.85 -18.07 11.93
C ALA A 24 3.46 -17.84 12.54
N THR A 25 3.41 -17.31 13.76
CA THR A 25 2.16 -16.88 14.38
C THR A 25 1.62 -15.74 13.52
N GLN A 26 0.77 -16.06 12.55
CA GLN A 26 -0.06 -15.03 11.94
C GLN A 26 -0.90 -14.43 13.05
N VAL A 27 -0.71 -13.13 13.30
CA VAL A 27 -1.62 -12.35 14.12
C VAL A 27 -3.01 -12.55 13.52
N ARG A 28 -3.90 -13.21 14.25
CA ARG A 28 -5.30 -13.35 13.83
C ARG A 28 -5.97 -12.01 14.06
N TYR A 29 -6.03 -11.19 13.02
CA TYR A 29 -6.87 -10.00 13.02
C TYR A 29 -8.33 -10.45 13.20
N GLY A 30 -9.04 -9.76 14.10
CA GLY A 30 -10.45 -10.04 14.40
C GLY A 30 -11.37 -9.66 13.24
N LYS A 31 -12.64 -9.37 13.55
CA LYS A 31 -13.63 -8.91 12.57
C LYS A 31 -13.18 -7.60 11.91
N TYR A 32 -13.30 -7.50 10.58
CA TYR A 32 -13.06 -6.25 9.84
C TYR A 32 -13.93 -5.11 10.39
N ALA A 33 -13.30 -4.00 10.79
CA ALA A 33 -14.00 -2.77 11.14
C ALA A 33 -14.40 -1.96 9.89
N PHE A 34 -13.60 -2.06 8.84
CA PHE A 34 -13.84 -1.52 7.51
C PHE A 34 -13.35 -2.54 6.48
N ARG A 35 -14.07 -2.62 5.36
CA ARG A 35 -13.71 -3.48 4.22
C ARG A 35 -14.37 -2.92 2.97
N ASP A 36 -13.63 -2.90 1.88
CA ASP A 36 -14.18 -2.70 0.55
C ASP A 36 -13.54 -3.67 -0.43
N GLU A 37 -14.36 -4.55 -1.00
CA GLU A 37 -13.91 -5.59 -1.93
C GLU A 37 -14.08 -5.16 -3.38
N PHE A 38 -14.65 -3.97 -3.63
CA PHE A 38 -14.84 -3.43 -4.97
C PHE A 38 -15.60 -4.36 -5.94
N ASN A 39 -16.43 -5.26 -5.40
CA ASN A 39 -17.30 -6.17 -6.15
C ASN A 39 -18.53 -5.42 -6.68
N LYS A 40 -18.33 -4.56 -7.68
CA LYS A 40 -19.39 -3.83 -8.39
C LYS A 40 -19.26 -4.06 -9.89
N ALA A 41 -20.34 -3.77 -10.62
CA ALA A 41 -20.35 -3.80 -12.07
C ALA A 41 -19.33 -2.82 -12.67
N SER A 42 -18.89 -3.09 -13.90
CA SER A 42 -17.97 -2.20 -14.62
C SER A 42 -18.52 -0.78 -14.72
N ASN A 43 -17.68 0.22 -14.47
CA ASN A 43 -18.03 1.63 -14.41
C ASN A 43 -19.09 2.01 -13.34
N ALA A 44 -19.34 1.14 -12.35
CA ALA A 44 -20.11 1.55 -11.19
C ALA A 44 -19.38 2.68 -10.44
N PRO A 45 -20.09 3.70 -9.95
CA PRO A 45 -19.48 4.79 -9.19
C PRO A 45 -18.86 4.27 -7.88
N ILE A 46 -17.87 5.00 -7.38
CA ILE A 46 -17.26 4.74 -6.08
C ILE A 46 -18.32 4.89 -4.97
N ASP A 47 -18.29 3.98 -3.99
CA ASP A 47 -19.23 3.99 -2.86
C ASP A 47 -19.04 5.26 -2.01
N SER A 48 -19.95 6.22 -2.18
CA SER A 48 -19.88 7.51 -1.50
C SER A 48 -20.17 7.42 -0.01
N SER A 49 -20.70 6.31 0.52
CA SER A 49 -20.80 6.13 1.97
C SER A 49 -19.45 5.77 2.61
N LYS A 50 -18.45 5.37 1.80
CA LYS A 50 -17.12 4.99 2.27
C LYS A 50 -16.03 5.97 1.84
N TRP A 51 -16.11 6.46 0.61
CA TRP A 51 -15.03 7.22 -0.02
C TRP A 51 -15.48 8.60 -0.47
N THR A 52 -14.63 9.60 -0.28
CA THR A 52 -14.73 10.94 -0.84
C THR A 52 -13.61 11.12 -1.84
N ALA A 53 -13.92 11.61 -3.06
CA ALA A 53 -12.90 12.04 -3.99
C ALA A 53 -12.42 13.45 -3.63
N GLU A 54 -11.12 13.64 -3.47
CA GLU A 54 -10.52 14.96 -3.39
C GLU A 54 -10.31 15.51 -4.81
N ILE A 55 -10.58 16.80 -5.00
CA ILE A 55 -10.59 17.44 -6.32
C ILE A 55 -9.60 18.61 -6.30
N GLY A 56 -8.75 18.70 -7.33
CA GLY A 56 -7.85 19.84 -7.52
C GLY A 56 -6.45 19.48 -8.02
N GLY A 57 -5.76 20.51 -8.53
CA GLY A 57 -4.39 20.44 -9.06
C GLY A 57 -3.44 21.42 -8.39
N GLY A 58 -3.64 21.70 -7.09
CA GLY A 58 -2.85 22.67 -6.32
C GLY A 58 -1.43 22.20 -5.95
N GLY A 59 -0.98 21.06 -6.47
CA GLY A 59 0.36 20.50 -6.22
C GLY A 59 0.49 19.67 -4.96
N TRP A 60 -0.54 19.68 -4.09
CA TRP A 60 -0.68 18.78 -2.94
C TRP A 60 0.50 18.78 -1.95
N GLY A 61 1.27 19.87 -1.91
CA GLY A 61 2.46 20.02 -1.07
C GLY A 61 3.75 19.48 -1.68
N ASN A 62 3.68 18.78 -2.82
CA ASN A 62 4.83 18.09 -3.44
C ASN A 62 5.03 18.43 -4.93
N GLU A 63 4.54 19.59 -5.39
CA GLU A 63 4.63 20.01 -6.80
C GLU A 63 4.02 18.98 -7.76
N GLU A 64 2.97 18.28 -7.32
CA GLU A 64 2.33 17.21 -8.07
C GLU A 64 1.58 17.75 -9.31
N LEU A 65 1.71 17.07 -10.46
CA LEU A 65 1.24 17.61 -11.75
C LEU A 65 -0.21 17.26 -12.10
N GLN A 66 -0.82 16.29 -11.42
CA GLN A 66 -2.18 15.87 -11.71
C GLN A 66 -3.22 16.81 -11.12
N TYR A 67 -4.31 16.96 -11.86
CA TYR A 67 -5.58 17.42 -11.33
C TYR A 67 -6.38 16.20 -10.88
N TYR A 68 -6.62 16.04 -9.58
CA TYR A 68 -7.52 14.99 -9.10
C TYR A 68 -8.97 15.34 -9.45
N THR A 69 -9.73 14.35 -9.93
CA THR A 69 -11.13 14.48 -10.33
C THR A 69 -12.02 13.50 -9.56
N ASN A 70 -13.33 13.64 -9.73
CA ASN A 70 -14.33 12.63 -9.39
C ASN A 70 -14.92 11.97 -10.65
N ASP A 71 -14.22 12.05 -11.78
CA ASP A 71 -14.68 11.51 -13.06
C ASP A 71 -14.51 9.99 -13.11
N ILE A 72 -15.47 9.31 -13.73
CA ILE A 72 -15.46 7.84 -13.89
C ILE A 72 -14.25 7.35 -14.70
N GLU A 73 -13.61 8.21 -15.49
CA GLU A 73 -12.41 7.83 -16.23
C GLU A 73 -11.16 7.69 -15.34
N ASN A 74 -11.16 8.35 -14.16
CA ASN A 74 -10.04 8.36 -13.23
C ASN A 74 -10.24 7.40 -12.05
N ALA A 75 -11.47 7.14 -11.61
CA ALA A 75 -11.77 6.13 -10.60
C ALA A 75 -13.06 5.35 -10.92
N TYR A 76 -12.94 4.04 -11.10
CA TYR A 76 -14.07 3.19 -11.45
C TYR A 76 -13.87 1.73 -11.01
N HIS A 77 -14.97 1.00 -10.93
CA HIS A 77 -14.93 -0.45 -10.79
C HIS A 77 -14.75 -1.10 -12.17
N ASP A 78 -13.89 -2.11 -12.27
CA ASP A 78 -13.64 -2.78 -13.56
C ASP A 78 -14.72 -3.81 -13.92
N GLY A 79 -15.52 -4.27 -12.96
CA GLY A 79 -16.49 -5.36 -13.13
C GLY A 79 -15.97 -6.75 -12.77
N ALA A 80 -14.70 -6.87 -12.42
CA ALA A 80 -14.01 -8.10 -12.03
C ALA A 80 -13.48 -8.05 -10.58
N GLY A 81 -13.98 -7.12 -9.77
CA GLY A 81 -13.66 -7.00 -8.35
C GLY A 81 -12.49 -6.07 -8.04
N LEU A 82 -12.14 -5.16 -8.96
CA LEU A 82 -11.09 -4.17 -8.74
C LEU A 82 -11.64 -2.74 -8.75
N LEU A 83 -11.14 -1.94 -7.82
CA LEU A 83 -11.05 -0.50 -8.00
C LEU A 83 -9.87 -0.19 -8.93
N VAL A 84 -10.12 0.60 -9.97
CA VAL A 84 -9.10 1.15 -10.85
C VAL A 84 -8.98 2.65 -10.59
N ILE A 85 -7.80 3.09 -10.17
CA ILE A 85 -7.39 4.49 -10.21
C ILE A 85 -6.49 4.68 -11.43
N LYS A 86 -6.88 5.56 -12.35
CA LYS A 86 -6.22 5.74 -13.64
C LYS A 86 -5.71 7.17 -13.80
N THR A 87 -4.40 7.29 -13.94
CA THR A 87 -3.77 8.53 -14.39
C THR A 87 -3.89 8.66 -15.91
N ILE A 88 -4.32 9.81 -16.40
CA ILE A 88 -4.51 10.11 -17.82
C ILE A 88 -3.77 11.39 -18.16
N LYS A 89 -2.90 11.34 -19.19
CA LYS A 89 -2.33 12.54 -19.80
C LYS A 89 -3.34 13.12 -20.77
N LYS A 90 -3.86 14.31 -20.46
CA LYS A 90 -4.79 15.07 -21.31
C LYS A 90 -4.74 16.55 -20.96
N ASP A 91 -4.89 17.40 -21.97
CA ASP A 91 -5.03 18.84 -21.77
C ASP A 91 -6.45 19.13 -21.28
N LEU A 92 -6.57 19.70 -20.07
CA LEU A 92 -7.85 20.18 -19.58
C LEU A 92 -8.14 21.61 -20.10
N PRO A 93 -9.43 22.00 -20.16
CA PRO A 93 -9.80 23.39 -20.39
C PRO A 93 -9.13 24.34 -19.39
N LEU A 94 -8.87 25.58 -19.79
CA LEU A 94 -8.25 26.61 -18.94
C LEU A 94 -9.06 27.01 -17.71
N SER A 95 -10.32 26.53 -17.59
CA SER A 95 -11.13 26.66 -16.37
C SER A 95 -10.64 25.78 -15.23
N PHE A 96 -9.82 24.77 -15.51
CA PHE A 96 -9.16 23.94 -14.50
C PHE A 96 -7.83 24.57 -14.11
N ASN A 97 -7.65 24.83 -12.81
CA ASN A 97 -6.46 25.48 -12.29
C ASN A 97 -5.48 24.43 -11.75
N CYS A 98 -4.36 24.24 -12.46
CA CYS A 98 -3.18 23.59 -11.92
C CYS A 98 -2.16 24.65 -11.49
N TRP A 99 -1.37 24.33 -10.46
CA TRP A 99 -0.39 25.27 -9.89
C TRP A 99 0.66 25.75 -10.90
N TYR A 100 0.89 24.99 -11.98
CA TYR A 100 1.87 25.26 -13.03
C TYR A 100 1.26 25.78 -14.35
N SER A 101 0.00 26.24 -14.35
CA SER A 101 -0.82 26.67 -15.51
C SER A 101 -1.83 25.61 -16.01
N GLN A 102 -1.84 25.31 -17.31
CA GLN A 102 -2.77 24.37 -17.92
C GLN A 102 -2.52 22.95 -17.38
N CYS A 103 -3.56 22.30 -16.88
CA CYS A 103 -3.46 20.92 -16.42
C CYS A 103 -3.26 19.96 -17.59
N HIS A 104 -2.23 19.12 -17.51
CA HIS A 104 -1.90 18.11 -18.53
C HIS A 104 -2.12 16.67 -18.07
N TYR A 105 -2.48 16.47 -16.80
CA TYR A 105 -2.67 15.16 -16.19
C TYR A 105 -3.91 15.16 -15.29
N THR A 106 -4.64 14.05 -15.29
CA THR A 106 -5.72 13.77 -14.35
C THR A 106 -5.49 12.45 -13.64
N SER A 107 -6.00 12.32 -12.42
CA SER A 107 -5.99 11.09 -11.64
C SER A 107 -7.13 11.13 -10.61
N ALA A 108 -7.18 10.18 -9.67
CA ALA A 108 -8.10 10.20 -8.54
C ALA A 108 -7.38 10.03 -7.21
N ARG A 109 -7.91 10.67 -6.18
CA ARG A 109 -7.48 10.56 -4.78
C ARG A 109 -8.72 10.33 -3.92
N LEU A 110 -8.81 9.16 -3.30
CA LEU A 110 -9.97 8.71 -2.54
C LEU A 110 -9.62 8.64 -1.06
N ILE A 111 -10.43 9.28 -0.21
CA ILE A 111 -10.21 9.32 1.24
C ILE A 111 -11.46 8.85 2.01
N THR A 112 -11.26 8.32 3.22
CA THR A 112 -12.36 7.93 4.13
C THR A 112 -12.67 8.98 5.20
N LYS A 113 -12.08 10.19 5.11
CA LYS A 113 -12.26 11.28 6.08
C LYS A 113 -13.75 11.54 6.36
N GLN A 114 -14.11 11.63 7.65
CA GLN A 114 -15.48 11.78 8.15
C GLN A 114 -16.46 10.63 7.81
N LYS A 115 -15.96 9.51 7.28
CA LYS A 115 -16.74 8.30 6.97
C LYS A 115 -16.24 7.09 7.74
N PHE A 116 -14.92 6.94 7.81
CA PHE A 116 -14.26 5.92 8.60
C PHE A 116 -12.86 6.40 9.01
N ASP A 117 -12.59 6.33 10.31
CA ASP A 117 -11.28 6.48 10.93
C ASP A 117 -11.11 5.37 11.97
N ARG A 118 -9.86 5.05 12.29
CA ARG A 118 -9.55 4.02 13.28
C ARG A 118 -8.22 4.27 13.96
N LYS A 119 -8.24 4.26 15.28
CA LYS A 119 -7.03 4.13 16.10
C LYS A 119 -6.66 2.64 16.24
N TYR A 120 -5.43 2.31 15.87
CA TYR A 120 -4.83 0.97 15.92
C TYR A 120 -5.50 -0.09 15.04
N GLY A 121 -4.76 -1.17 14.78
CA GLY A 121 -5.18 -2.30 13.97
C GLY A 121 -4.25 -2.53 12.80
N ARG A 122 -4.70 -3.36 11.85
CA ARG A 122 -4.02 -3.59 10.59
C ARG A 122 -4.80 -2.92 9.46
N PHE A 123 -4.09 -2.13 8.68
CA PHE A 123 -4.59 -1.47 7.48
C PHE A 123 -3.88 -2.11 6.31
N GLU A 124 -4.61 -2.81 5.45
CA GLU A 124 -4.02 -3.53 4.33
C GLU A 124 -4.83 -3.34 3.04
N ALA A 125 -4.11 -3.36 1.92
CA ALA A 125 -4.70 -3.31 0.59
C ALA A 125 -3.91 -4.20 -0.36
N ARG A 126 -4.63 -4.96 -1.19
CA ARG A 126 -4.04 -5.74 -2.28
C ARG A 126 -4.03 -4.92 -3.56
N ILE A 127 -2.87 -4.43 -3.97
CA ILE A 127 -2.71 -3.43 -5.03
C ILE A 127 -1.70 -3.95 -6.06
N LYS A 128 -1.99 -3.76 -7.35
CA LYS A 128 -0.99 -3.80 -8.42
C LYS A 128 -0.76 -2.37 -8.88
N ILE A 129 0.44 -1.86 -8.66
CA ILE A 129 0.77 -0.46 -8.93
C ILE A 129 1.16 -0.25 -10.41
N PRO A 130 1.03 0.97 -10.95
CA PRO A 130 1.62 1.33 -12.25
C PRO A 130 3.16 1.44 -12.17
N ARG A 131 3.81 1.63 -13.32
CA ARG A 131 5.23 1.99 -13.44
C ARG A 131 5.41 3.10 -14.48
N GLY A 132 6.52 3.82 -14.40
CA GLY A 132 6.87 4.88 -15.33
C GLY A 132 7.43 6.10 -14.60
N GLN A 133 8.39 6.78 -15.24
CA GLN A 133 8.95 8.02 -14.71
C GLN A 133 7.84 9.04 -14.41
N GLY A 134 7.86 9.62 -13.21
CA GLY A 134 6.91 10.64 -12.77
C GLY A 134 5.59 10.10 -12.20
N ILE A 135 5.34 8.79 -12.26
CA ILE A 135 4.20 8.18 -11.58
C ILE A 135 4.53 8.02 -10.10
N TRP A 136 3.60 8.38 -9.23
CA TRP A 136 3.68 8.15 -7.78
C TRP A 136 2.37 7.52 -7.32
N SER A 137 2.44 6.32 -6.73
CA SER A 137 1.29 5.61 -6.18
C SER A 137 1.44 5.49 -4.67
N ALA A 138 0.36 5.71 -3.93
CA ALA A 138 0.37 5.70 -2.47
C ALA A 138 -0.88 5.02 -1.88
N PHE A 139 -0.68 4.30 -0.79
CA PHE A 139 -1.70 3.85 0.15
C PHE A 139 -1.26 4.26 1.55
N TRP A 140 -1.99 5.19 2.15
CA TRP A 140 -1.52 5.96 3.29
C TRP A 140 -2.69 6.45 4.15
N MET A 141 -2.38 6.99 5.32
CA MET A 141 -3.35 7.43 6.33
C MET A 141 -2.89 8.75 6.97
N LEU A 142 -3.84 9.61 7.33
CA LEU A 142 -3.63 10.85 8.08
C LEU A 142 -4.41 10.85 9.39
N GLY A 143 -3.94 11.65 10.35
CA GLY A 143 -4.72 11.97 11.54
C GLY A 143 -6.05 12.66 11.18
N ASP A 144 -7.15 12.20 11.80
CA ASP A 144 -8.49 12.76 11.65
C ASP A 144 -8.60 14.21 12.14
N ASN A 145 -7.66 14.63 12.99
CA ASN A 145 -7.51 15.98 13.52
C ASN A 145 -6.73 16.94 12.61
N ILE A 146 -6.42 16.56 11.35
CA ILE A 146 -5.65 17.41 10.41
C ILE A 146 -6.21 18.83 10.27
N ASP A 147 -7.53 19.01 10.28
CA ASP A 147 -8.15 20.34 10.15
C ASP A 147 -7.94 21.22 11.39
N ALA A 148 -7.67 20.61 12.55
CA ALA A 148 -7.46 21.31 13.81
C ALA A 148 -5.98 21.62 14.08
N VAL A 149 -5.07 20.72 13.72
CA VAL A 149 -3.64 20.84 14.07
C VAL A 149 -2.69 21.01 12.89
N GLY A 150 -3.19 20.79 11.67
CA GLY A 150 -2.41 20.83 10.44
C GLY A 150 -1.41 19.68 10.30
N TRP A 151 -0.89 19.52 9.09
CA TRP A 151 0.25 18.65 8.83
C TRP A 151 1.56 19.39 9.19
N ALA A 152 2.58 18.76 9.78
CA ALA A 152 2.69 17.32 10.12
C ALA A 152 2.20 16.96 11.54
N ASN A 153 1.60 17.90 12.27
CA ASN A 153 1.18 17.66 13.67
C ASN A 153 0.08 16.59 13.80
N CYS A 154 -0.73 16.39 12.76
CA CYS A 154 -1.74 15.32 12.73
C CYS A 154 -1.14 13.92 12.62
N GLY A 155 0.11 13.81 12.19
CA GLY A 155 0.74 12.55 11.82
C GLY A 155 0.28 12.02 10.46
N GLU A 156 1.13 11.19 9.87
CA GLU A 156 0.91 10.46 8.62
C GLU A 156 1.57 9.08 8.70
N ILE A 157 0.91 8.06 8.15
CA ILE A 157 1.45 6.70 8.02
C ILE A 157 1.28 6.27 6.56
N ASP A 158 2.40 6.10 5.87
CA ASP A 158 2.45 5.65 4.50
C ASP A 158 2.68 4.14 4.47
N ALA A 159 1.59 3.38 4.33
CA ALA A 159 1.68 1.92 4.29
C ALA A 159 2.37 1.42 3.01
N MET A 160 2.27 2.18 1.92
CA MET A 160 3.02 1.96 0.69
C MET A 160 3.11 3.24 -0.13
N GLU A 161 4.32 3.57 -0.55
CA GLU A 161 4.58 4.51 -1.63
C GLU A 161 5.50 3.90 -2.69
N ASN A 162 5.25 4.17 -3.96
CA ASN A 162 6.15 3.84 -5.05
C ASN A 162 6.39 5.07 -5.94
N ILE A 163 7.66 5.31 -6.26
CA ILE A 163 8.08 6.22 -7.31
C ILE A 163 8.33 5.38 -8.57
N GLY A 164 7.57 5.61 -9.64
CA GLY A 164 7.47 4.70 -10.78
C GLY A 164 8.75 4.51 -11.62
N ARG A 165 9.80 5.31 -11.36
CA ARG A 165 11.16 5.07 -11.90
C ARG A 165 11.92 3.95 -11.17
N GLU A 166 11.47 3.59 -9.96
CA GLU A 166 11.98 2.52 -9.11
C GLU A 166 10.91 1.42 -8.98
N PRO A 167 10.52 0.74 -10.08
CA PRO A 167 9.39 -0.18 -10.08
C PRO A 167 9.58 -1.44 -9.21
N SER A 168 10.78 -1.65 -8.67
CA SER A 168 11.11 -2.77 -7.76
C SER A 168 11.02 -2.41 -6.30
N THR A 169 10.82 -1.14 -5.95
CA THR A 169 10.97 -0.63 -4.57
C THR A 169 9.71 0.09 -4.12
N VAL A 170 9.23 -0.22 -2.92
CA VAL A 170 8.21 0.58 -2.22
C VAL A 170 8.79 1.14 -0.93
N HIS A 171 8.14 2.13 -0.35
CA HIS A 171 8.53 2.78 0.89
C HIS A 171 7.40 2.67 1.92
N GLY A 172 7.76 2.41 3.16
CA GLY A 172 6.87 2.57 4.31
C GLY A 172 7.43 3.63 5.23
N THR A 173 6.62 4.63 5.55
CA THR A 173 7.09 5.89 6.12
C THR A 173 6.11 6.38 7.18
N ILE A 174 6.61 7.11 8.18
CA ILE A 174 5.79 7.94 9.06
C ILE A 174 6.26 9.38 9.03
N HIS A 175 5.30 10.30 9.14
CA HIS A 175 5.56 11.72 9.33
C HIS A 175 4.92 12.22 10.62
N GLY A 176 5.60 13.16 11.28
CA GLY A 176 5.11 13.80 12.49
C GLY A 176 5.90 15.05 12.86
N PRO A 177 5.58 15.67 14.00
CA PRO A 177 6.27 16.86 14.48
C PRO A 177 7.75 16.54 14.77
N GLY A 178 8.66 17.16 14.04
CA GLY A 178 10.10 16.93 14.14
C GLY A 178 10.67 15.89 13.16
N TYR A 179 9.83 15.09 12.51
CA TYR A 179 10.24 14.03 11.57
C TYR A 179 9.27 13.96 10.38
N SER A 180 9.36 14.91 9.44
CA SER A 180 8.44 14.99 8.30
C SER A 180 9.13 15.52 7.03
N GLY A 181 8.42 15.50 5.90
CA GLY A 181 9.01 15.76 4.58
C GLY A 181 10.21 14.85 4.32
N ALA A 182 11.35 15.45 3.96
CA ALA A 182 12.61 14.73 3.74
C ALA A 182 13.23 14.11 5.00
N ASN A 183 12.78 14.50 6.20
CA ASN A 183 13.25 13.98 7.48
C ASN A 183 12.29 12.93 8.07
N SER A 184 11.41 12.36 7.25
CA SER A 184 10.50 11.30 7.68
C SER A 184 11.26 10.04 8.09
N ILE A 185 10.61 9.20 8.90
CA ILE A 185 11.20 7.96 9.39
C ILE A 185 10.56 6.81 8.63
N GLY A 186 11.36 6.04 7.92
CA GLY A 186 10.86 4.95 7.09
C GLY A 186 11.94 3.96 6.68
N ALA A 187 11.57 3.09 5.75
CA ALA A 187 12.53 2.26 5.02
C ALA A 187 11.97 1.86 3.65
N PRO A 188 12.85 1.61 2.67
CA PRO A 188 12.46 0.96 1.44
C PRO A 188 12.30 -0.55 1.63
N PHE A 189 11.50 -1.18 0.78
CA PHE A 189 11.47 -2.62 0.54
C PHE A 189 11.55 -2.89 -0.95
N SER A 190 12.51 -3.72 -1.35
CA SER A 190 12.73 -4.08 -2.75
C SER A 190 12.43 -5.56 -2.97
N LEU A 191 11.69 -5.87 -4.04
CA LEU A 191 11.50 -7.26 -4.46
C LEU A 191 12.84 -7.90 -4.86
N PRO A 192 13.03 -9.20 -4.58
CA PRO A 192 14.25 -9.91 -4.96
C PRO A 192 14.38 -9.97 -6.49
N ASN A 193 15.61 -10.21 -6.96
CA ASN A 193 15.92 -10.42 -8.38
C ASN A 193 15.41 -9.32 -9.32
N ASN A 194 15.27 -8.08 -8.82
CA ASN A 194 14.81 -6.92 -9.58
C ASN A 194 13.40 -7.09 -10.19
N GLN A 195 12.55 -7.95 -9.60
CA GLN A 195 11.13 -8.08 -9.95
C GLN A 195 10.40 -6.74 -9.72
N LYS A 196 9.30 -6.52 -10.46
CA LYS A 196 8.58 -5.24 -10.42
C LYS A 196 7.22 -5.40 -9.75
N PHE A 197 6.89 -4.49 -8.85
CA PHE A 197 5.57 -4.42 -8.21
C PHE A 197 4.44 -4.13 -9.20
N ALA A 198 4.77 -3.65 -10.40
CA ALA A 198 3.79 -3.42 -11.45
C ALA A 198 3.42 -4.68 -12.27
N ASP A 199 4.11 -5.81 -12.06
CA ASP A 199 3.83 -7.05 -12.79
C ASP A 199 2.74 -7.90 -12.14
N ASP A 200 2.54 -7.79 -10.81
CA ASP A 200 1.53 -8.54 -10.08
C ASP A 200 0.96 -7.73 -8.91
N PHE A 201 -0.13 -8.22 -8.33
CA PHE A 201 -0.70 -7.69 -7.11
C PHE A 201 0.10 -8.14 -5.89
N HIS A 202 0.35 -7.21 -4.99
CA HIS A 202 0.95 -7.46 -3.68
C HIS A 202 0.05 -6.93 -2.57
N VAL A 203 0.19 -7.49 -1.37
CA VAL A 203 -0.51 -6.98 -0.18
C VAL A 203 0.40 -6.02 0.56
N TYR A 204 0.01 -4.76 0.65
CA TYR A 204 0.71 -3.76 1.43
C TYR A 204 -0.02 -3.53 2.73
N ALA A 205 0.71 -3.45 3.85
CA ALA A 205 0.06 -3.24 5.13
C ALA A 205 0.89 -2.47 6.15
N ALA A 206 0.19 -1.69 6.97
CA ALA A 206 0.70 -1.14 8.22
C ALA A 206 -0.09 -1.73 9.40
N GLU A 207 0.63 -2.26 10.38
CA GLU A 207 0.06 -2.71 11.65
C GLU A 207 0.44 -1.71 12.73
N TRP A 208 -0.56 -1.02 13.24
CA TRP A 208 -0.39 0.05 14.21
C TRP A 208 -0.94 -0.38 15.56
N THR A 209 -0.10 -0.28 16.58
CA THR A 209 -0.45 -0.50 17.98
C THR A 209 -0.03 0.72 18.80
N GLU A 210 -0.30 0.70 20.10
CA GLU A 210 0.09 1.80 20.99
C GLU A 210 1.58 2.15 20.93
N ASN A 211 2.45 1.14 20.83
CA ASN A 211 3.90 1.33 20.99
C ASN A 211 4.72 1.02 19.74
N LYS A 212 4.07 0.72 18.61
CA LYS A 212 4.79 0.47 17.35
C LYS A 212 3.89 0.53 16.12
N ILE A 213 4.54 0.80 14.99
CA ILE A 213 4.03 0.60 13.64
C ILE A 213 4.94 -0.39 12.93
N ASN A 214 4.37 -1.45 12.37
CA ASN A 214 5.06 -2.43 11.54
C ASN A 214 4.60 -2.31 10.10
N PHE A 215 5.53 -2.26 9.14
CA PHE A 215 5.23 -2.23 7.70
C PHE A 215 5.53 -3.58 7.04
N TYR A 216 4.62 -3.98 6.16
CA TYR A 216 4.65 -5.27 5.47
C TYR A 216 4.46 -5.12 3.96
N VAL A 217 5.20 -5.95 3.23
CA VAL A 217 4.87 -6.32 1.85
C VAL A 217 4.65 -7.82 1.79
N ASP A 218 3.47 -8.22 1.35
CA ASP A 218 2.92 -9.56 1.46
C ASP A 218 3.01 -10.04 2.92
N ALA A 219 3.74 -11.12 3.19
CA ALA A 219 3.99 -11.62 4.55
C ALA A 219 5.27 -11.07 5.18
N ASN A 220 6.05 -10.25 4.47
CA ASN A 220 7.37 -9.82 4.90
C ASN A 220 7.29 -8.54 5.73
N LEU A 221 7.55 -8.63 7.03
CA LEU A 221 7.85 -7.48 7.88
C LEU A 221 9.22 -6.92 7.46
N TYR A 222 9.28 -5.65 7.06
CA TYR A 222 10.55 -5.02 6.65
C TYR A 222 10.93 -3.80 7.48
N LYS A 223 9.97 -3.20 8.21
CA LYS A 223 10.26 -2.08 9.11
C LYS A 223 9.34 -2.14 10.32
N THR A 224 9.95 -1.96 11.49
CA THR A 224 9.26 -1.61 12.73
C THR A 224 9.72 -0.21 13.13
N ILE A 225 8.78 0.64 13.55
CA ILE A 225 9.03 1.95 14.14
C ILE A 225 8.35 1.98 15.50
N THR A 226 9.08 2.48 16.50
CA THR A 226 8.69 2.59 17.90
C THR A 226 8.89 4.03 18.38
N PRO A 227 8.33 4.43 19.53
CA PRO A 227 8.61 5.73 20.13
C PRO A 227 10.11 6.00 20.39
N GLN A 228 10.94 4.97 20.49
CA GLN A 228 12.39 5.11 20.67
C GLN A 228 13.13 5.51 19.39
N ASP A 229 12.48 5.41 18.23
CA ASP A 229 13.05 5.78 16.93
C ASP A 229 12.79 7.27 16.58
N LEU A 230 12.02 7.99 17.41
CA LEU A 230 11.60 9.38 17.20
C LEU A 230 12.62 10.41 17.70
#